data_AF-A0A534Y9C6-F1
#
_entry.id   AF-A0A534Y9C6-F1
#
_cell.length_a   1.000
_cell.length_b   1.000
_cell.length_c   1.000
_cell.angle_alpha   90.00
_cell.angle_beta   90.00
_cell.angle_gamma   90.00
#
_symmetry.space_group_name_H-M   'P 1'
#
loop_
_entity.id
_entity.type
_entity.pdbx_description
1 polymer ?
#
loop_
_entity_poly.entity_id
_entity_poly.type
_entity_poly.pdbx_seq_one_letter_code
_entity_poly.pdbx_strand_id
1 'polypeptide(L)' 'MHFRRLFVLVPIALYACASAPKPQGSAADAPLQPPVARKVPHTVQLHGDTLSDDYFWLRQKGTPEVEQYLRA' A
#
# COMPACT_ATOMS: atom_id res chain seq x y z
N MET A 1 -41.24 41.92 47.54
CA MET A 1 -41.73 42.65 46.36
C MET A 1 -40.75 42.42 45.21
N HIS A 2 -41.27 41.86 44.12
CA HIS A 2 -40.83 42.04 42.73
C HIS A 2 -39.41 41.56 42.35
N PHE A 3 -39.22 40.28 42.01
CA PHE A 3 -39.54 39.66 40.71
C PHE A 3 -38.38 39.84 39.72
N ARG A 4 -38.12 38.74 39.00
CA ARG A 4 -37.52 38.63 37.66
C ARG A 4 -36.02 38.40 37.54
N ARG A 5 -35.76 37.37 36.74
CA ARG A 5 -34.69 37.23 35.73
C ARG A 5 -33.39 36.64 36.29
N LEU A 6 -32.77 35.65 35.68
CA LEU A 6 -33.06 34.94 34.44
C LEU A 6 -32.22 33.66 34.49
N PHE A 7 -32.91 32.55 34.34
CA PHE A 7 -32.38 31.24 34.03
C PHE A 7 -31.34 31.36 32.90
N VAL A 8 -30.05 31.15 33.18
CA VAL A 8 -29.04 30.92 32.14
C VAL A 8 -28.40 29.58 32.44
N LEU A 9 -29.16 28.55 32.09
CA LEU A 9 -28.67 27.20 31.91
C LEU A 9 -29.04 26.76 30.49
N VAL A 10 -28.07 26.12 29.83
CA VAL A 10 -28.17 25.34 28.57
C VAL A 10 -28.02 26.21 27.29
N PRO A 11 -27.21 25.81 26.26
CA PRO A 11 -26.92 24.42 25.90
C PRO A 11 -25.45 24.00 25.75
N ILE A 12 -25.18 22.83 26.31
CA ILE A 12 -24.32 21.79 25.76
C ILE A 12 -24.81 21.52 24.33
N ALA A 13 -24.16 22.11 23.33
CA ALA A 13 -24.43 21.82 21.93
C ALA A 13 -23.11 21.81 21.17
N LEU A 14 -22.26 20.82 21.41
CA LEU A 14 -21.17 20.49 20.48
C LEU A 14 -20.58 19.10 20.74
N TYR A 15 -21.39 18.04 20.68
CA TYR A 15 -20.86 16.68 20.51
C TYR A 15 -21.75 15.89 19.56
N ALA A 16 -21.65 16.24 18.29
CA ALA A 16 -22.10 15.39 17.19
C ALA A 16 -21.07 15.45 16.07
N CYS A 17 -19.84 15.03 16.35
CA CYS A 17 -18.87 14.75 15.30
C CYS A 17 -19.23 13.41 14.64
N ALA A 18 -19.96 13.54 13.53
CA ALA A 18 -19.84 12.77 12.29
C ALA A 18 -19.31 11.33 12.41
N SER A 19 -20.23 10.37 12.44
CA SER A 19 -19.93 8.99 12.03
C SER A 19 -20.10 8.88 10.52
N ALA A 20 -19.07 9.26 9.76
CA ALA A 20 -19.04 9.00 8.32
C ALA A 20 -18.87 7.48 8.07
N PRO A 21 -19.70 6.84 7.23
CA PRO A 21 -19.48 5.46 6.85
C PRO A 21 -18.17 5.36 6.06
N LYS A 22 -17.23 4.53 6.53
CA LYS A 22 -16.02 4.19 5.76
C LYS A 22 -16.47 3.53 4.45
N PRO A 23 -15.91 3.93 3.29
CA PRO A 23 -16.20 3.25 2.04
C PRO A 23 -15.81 1.77 2.21
N GLN A 24 -16.79 0.88 2.10
CA GLN A 24 -16.55 -0.55 2.06
C GLN A 24 -15.87 -0.83 0.72
N GLY A 25 -14.57 -1.16 0.77
CA GLY A 25 -13.80 -1.57 -0.39
C GLY A 25 -14.58 -2.62 -1.18
N SER A 26 -14.80 -2.34 -2.46
CA SER A 26 -15.49 -3.26 -3.37
C SER A 26 -14.70 -4.56 -3.47
N ALA A 27 -15.30 -5.68 -3.88
CA ALA A 27 -14.61 -6.97 -4.05
C ALA A 27 -13.40 -6.94 -5.03
N ALA A 28 -13.17 -5.81 -5.70
CA ALA A 28 -11.98 -5.48 -6.47
C ALA A 28 -10.75 -5.06 -5.62
N ASP A 29 -10.89 -4.90 -4.31
CA ASP A 29 -9.81 -4.51 -3.38
C ASP A 29 -9.04 -5.74 -2.84
N ALA A 30 -9.21 -6.91 -3.46
CA ALA A 30 -8.37 -8.06 -3.17
C ALA A 30 -6.92 -7.71 -3.53
N PRO A 31 -5.95 -7.86 -2.60
CA PRO A 31 -4.58 -7.49 -2.89
C PRO A 31 -4.04 -8.35 -4.03
N LEU A 32 -3.70 -7.71 -5.15
CA LEU A 32 -2.94 -8.35 -6.22
C LEU A 32 -1.59 -8.78 -5.63
N GLN A 33 -1.35 -10.09 -5.58
CA GLN A 33 -0.06 -10.62 -5.14
C GLN A 33 0.87 -10.63 -6.35
N PRO A 34 1.95 -9.84 -6.34
CA PRO A 34 2.90 -9.85 -7.44
C PRO A 34 3.62 -11.21 -7.49
N PRO A 35 4.06 -11.65 -8.68
CA PRO A 35 4.85 -12.86 -8.81
C PRO A 35 6.20 -12.71 -8.10
N VAL A 36 6.70 -13.80 -7.53
CA VAL A 36 8.00 -13.84 -6.85
C VAL A 36 9.09 -14.22 -7.86
N ALA A 37 10.08 -13.35 -8.05
CA ALA A 37 11.22 -13.63 -8.91
C ALA A 37 12.08 -14.76 -8.33
N ARG A 38 12.47 -15.72 -9.18
CA ARG A 38 13.48 -16.71 -8.80
C ARG A 38 14.85 -16.04 -8.63
N LYS A 39 15.62 -16.54 -7.67
CA LYS A 39 17.04 -16.19 -7.49
C LYS A 39 17.91 -17.22 -8.20
N VAL A 40 18.76 -16.75 -9.09
CA VAL A 40 19.73 -17.55 -9.84
C VAL A 40 21.08 -16.85 -9.69
N PRO A 41 21.95 -17.30 -8.75
CA PRO A 41 23.22 -16.65 -8.51
C PRO A 41 24.04 -16.54 -9.79
N HIS A 42 24.40 -15.32 -10.16
CA HIS A 42 25.27 -15.03 -11.29
C HIS A 42 26.37 -14.10 -10.83
N THR A 43 27.62 -14.51 -11.03
CA THR A 43 28.78 -13.73 -10.60
C THR A 43 29.40 -13.02 -11.81
N VAL A 44 29.63 -11.72 -11.67
CA VAL A 44 30.27 -10.88 -12.68
C VAL A 44 31.52 -10.25 -12.08
N GLN A 45 32.63 -10.27 -12.83
CA GLN A 45 33.82 -9.51 -12.48
C GLN A 45 33.75 -8.14 -13.16
N LEU A 46 33.82 -7.06 -12.39
CA LEU A 46 33.78 -5.69 -12.89
C LEU A 46 34.87 -4.88 -12.20
N HIS A 47 35.81 -4.33 -12.97
CA HIS A 47 36.89 -3.47 -12.46
C HIS A 47 37.72 -4.07 -11.32
N GLY A 48 37.93 -5.39 -11.33
CA GLY A 48 38.67 -6.11 -10.29
C GLY A 48 37.81 -6.54 -9.10
N ASP A 49 36.54 -6.12 -9.05
CA ASP A 49 35.58 -6.54 -8.04
C ASP A 49 34.72 -7.71 -8.54
N THR A 50 34.20 -8.49 -7.59
CA THR A 50 33.28 -9.59 -7.85
C THR A 50 31.89 -9.22 -7.35
N LEU A 51 30.91 -9.13 -8.26
CA LEU A 51 29.52 -8.80 -7.95
C LEU A 51 28.63 -10.04 -8.13
N SER A 52 27.78 -10.32 -7.14
CA SER A 52 26.70 -11.31 -7.27
C SER A 52 25.40 -10.64 -7.69
N ASP A 53 24.80 -11.09 -8.78
CA ASP A 53 23.50 -10.68 -9.29
C ASP A 53 22.58 -11.90 -9.41
N ASP A 54 21.75 -12.11 -8.38
CA ASP A 54 20.78 -13.22 -8.35
C ASP A 54 19.66 -13.08 -9.40
N TYR A 55 19.52 -11.91 -10.03
CA TYR A 55 18.44 -11.59 -10.96
C TYR A 55 18.97 -11.27 -12.37
N PHE A 56 20.20 -11.66 -12.68
CA PHE A 56 20.83 -11.43 -13.98
C PHE A 56 19.96 -11.93 -15.15
N TRP A 57 19.22 -13.02 -14.93
CA TRP A 57 18.30 -13.60 -15.92
C TRP A 57 17.22 -12.63 -16.41
N LEU A 58 16.78 -11.65 -15.60
CA LEU A 58 15.80 -10.63 -16.02
C LEU A 58 16.32 -9.69 -17.12
N ARG A 59 17.65 -9.65 -17.33
CA ARG A 59 18.26 -8.87 -18.41
C ARG A 59 18.09 -9.53 -19.78
N GLN A 60 17.79 -10.83 -19.83
CA GLN A 60 17.60 -11.61 -21.05
C GLN A 60 16.20 -11.40 -21.64
N LYS A 61 15.97 -10.18 -22.16
CA LYS A 61 14.69 -9.75 -22.73
C LYS A 61 14.21 -10.71 -23.84
N GLY A 62 12.91 -10.96 -23.89
CA GLY A 62 12.28 -11.80 -24.91
C GLY A 62 12.42 -13.31 -24.72
N THR A 63 13.11 -13.75 -23.66
CA THR A 63 13.15 -15.18 -23.30
C THR A 63 11.82 -15.62 -22.65
N PRO A 64 11.36 -16.86 -22.87
CA PRO A 64 10.12 -17.36 -22.29
C PRO A 64 10.05 -17.19 -20.76
N GLU A 65 11.17 -17.33 -20.06
CA GLU A 65 11.27 -17.23 -18.61
C GLU A 65 11.00 -15.80 -18.12
N VAL A 66 11.58 -14.80 -18.78
CA VAL A 66 11.36 -13.38 -18.47
C VAL A 66 9.93 -12.99 -18.81
N GLU A 67 9.45 -13.43 -19.96
CA GLU A 67 8.10 -13.16 -20.44
C GLU A 67 7.01 -13.78 -19.53
N GLN A 68 7.22 -14.98 -19.02
CA GLN A 68 6.31 -15.61 -18.06
C GLN A 68 6.28 -14.85 -16.74
N TYR A 69 7.43 -14.44 -16.21
CA TYR A 69 7.50 -13.69 -14.96
C TYR A 69 6.84 -12.32 -15.05
N LEU A 70 7.03 -11.59 -16.16
CA LEU A 70 6.45 -10.26 -16.35
C LEU A 70 4.93 -10.27 -16.58
N ARG A 71 4.36 -11.40 -17.00
CA ARG A 71 2.92 -11.58 -17.20
C ARG A 71 2.19 -12.22 -16.03
N ALA A 72 2.92 -12.70 -15.03
CA ALA A 72 2.38 -13.42 -13.89
C ALA A 72 1.74 -12.48 -12.85
#